data_AF-A0A2M8Q8X2-F1
#
_entry.id   AF-A0A2M8Q8X2-F1
#
_cell.length_a   1.000
_cell.length_b   1.000
_cell.length_c   1.000
_cell.angle_alpha   90.00
_cell.angle_beta   90.00
_cell.angle_gamma   90.00
#
_symmetry.space_group_name_H-M   'P 1'
#
loop_
_entity.id
_entity.type
_entity.pdbx_description
1 polymer ?
#
loop_
_entity_poly.entity_id
_entity_poly.type
_entity_poly.pdbx_seq_one_letter_code
_entity_poly.pdbx_strand_id
1 'polypeptide(L)'
;TALRRIISLGRPDLDVGAMLARHVIWRLEQQVGDGGATALVLMRALVDEGVRQISAGFNAMRLTEGMRRGAAVAVEALRRQSVQVDGERNLAVVARTVVQDDDLAAVLGEMSYLLGADGHIQIESYVAPYLERQYLGGAHYGAEIVSMYFYTEMERRRSVLVAPAVALLDKPLNEAAQAVALLEATIRAGRKALLIVAPDVSGPALNVLVANQMQPAEKRKAMILAVKLRAVGDERRFALQDLAAMTGAAILGELGERTARDARPEDLGRAQR
;
A
#
# COMPACT_ATOMS: atom_id res chain seq x y z
N THR A 1 13.88 11.78 11.21
CA THR A 1 14.54 12.05 9.91
C THR A 1 14.81 13.54 9.74
N ALA A 2 15.84 13.93 8.98
CA ALA A 2 16.20 15.33 8.67
C ALA A 2 15.00 16.17 8.17
N LEU A 3 14.09 15.55 7.40
CA LEU A 3 12.80 16.08 6.97
C LEU A 3 11.93 16.67 8.10
N ARG A 4 11.92 16.04 9.28
CA ARG A 4 11.14 16.51 10.44
C ARG A 4 11.81 17.66 11.18
N ARG A 5 13.10 17.89 10.95
CA ARG A 5 13.89 18.95 11.61
C ARG A 5 13.89 20.27 10.82
N ILE A 6 13.59 20.22 9.52
CA ILE A 6 13.52 21.42 8.67
C ILE A 6 12.08 21.97 8.70
N ILE A 7 11.81 22.88 9.65
CA ILE A 7 10.47 23.46 9.88
C ILE A 7 10.44 24.92 9.38
N SER A 8 11.22 25.80 10.00
CA SER A 8 11.52 27.16 9.53
C SER A 8 12.78 27.65 10.23
N LEU A 9 13.61 28.38 9.50
CA LEU A 9 14.82 29.07 9.93
C LEU A 9 14.52 30.54 10.32
N GLY A 10 13.24 30.95 10.34
CA GLY A 10 12.79 32.27 10.78
C GLY A 10 13.11 33.42 9.83
N ARG A 11 13.83 33.15 8.74
CA ARG A 11 14.25 34.11 7.73
C ARG A 11 13.78 33.66 6.35
N PRO A 12 13.00 34.46 5.61
CA PRO A 12 12.43 34.05 4.33
C PRO A 12 13.46 33.59 3.29
N ASP A 13 14.63 34.24 3.25
CA ASP A 13 15.70 33.91 2.30
C ASP A 13 16.37 32.57 2.60
N LEU A 14 16.59 32.26 3.88
CA LEU A 14 17.13 30.97 4.32
C LEU A 14 16.08 29.85 4.20
N ASP A 15 14.81 30.17 4.42
CA ASP A 15 13.69 29.23 4.36
C ASP A 15 13.49 28.68 2.95
N VAL A 16 13.66 29.48 1.91
CA VAL A 16 13.56 28.99 0.53
C VAL A 16 14.56 27.87 0.27
N GLY A 17 15.83 28.07 0.63
CA GLY A 17 16.87 27.04 0.47
C GLY A 17 16.59 25.78 1.29
N ALA A 18 16.14 25.96 2.53
CA ALA A 18 15.79 24.86 3.42
C ALA A 18 14.59 24.04 2.89
N MET A 19 13.57 24.70 2.35
CA MET A 19 12.41 24.03 1.76
C MET A 19 12.75 23.29 0.46
N LEU A 20 13.67 23.84 -0.35
CA LEU A 20 14.18 23.13 -1.54
C LEU A 20 14.89 21.83 -1.15
N ALA A 21 15.80 21.88 -0.16
CA ALA A 21 16.47 20.69 0.34
C ALA A 21 15.50 19.68 0.93
N ARG A 22 14.50 20.14 1.69
CA ARG A 22 13.43 19.29 2.23
C ARG A 22 12.65 18.58 1.13
N HIS A 23 12.32 19.29 0.04
CA HIS A 23 11.62 18.70 -1.10
C HIS A 23 12.43 17.61 -1.81
N VAL A 24 13.73 17.82 -1.98
CA VAL A 24 14.62 16.82 -2.58
C VAL A 24 14.65 15.55 -1.75
N ILE A 25 14.82 15.67 -0.42
CA ILE A 25 14.82 14.52 0.49
C ILE A 25 13.46 13.81 0.44
N TRP A 26 12.36 14.57 0.45
CA TRP A 26 11.02 13.99 0.42
C TRP A 26 10.77 13.17 -0.85
N ARG A 27 11.13 13.70 -2.03
CA ARG A 27 11.00 12.93 -3.28
C ARG A 27 11.87 11.68 -3.27
N LEU A 28 13.08 11.76 -2.74
CA LEU A 28 14.01 10.63 -2.68
C LEU A 28 13.50 9.53 -1.75
N GLU A 29 12.95 9.89 -0.59
CA GLU A 29 12.31 8.94 0.33
C GLU A 29 11.09 8.27 -0.33
N GLN A 30 10.28 9.00 -1.09
CA GLN A 30 9.14 8.42 -1.82
C GLN A 30 9.55 7.48 -2.97
N GLN A 31 10.71 7.71 -3.60
CA GLN A 31 11.17 6.91 -4.74
C GLN A 31 12.02 5.71 -4.34
N VAL A 32 12.87 5.85 -3.32
CA VAL A 32 13.93 4.88 -3.00
C VAL A 32 13.85 4.41 -1.55
N GLY A 33 13.23 5.18 -0.64
CA GLY A 33 13.04 4.81 0.76
C GLY A 33 14.21 5.13 1.71
N ASP A 34 15.44 5.33 1.20
CA ASP A 34 16.62 5.71 1.98
C ASP A 34 17.59 6.59 1.15
N GLY A 35 18.62 7.16 1.79
CA GLY A 35 19.67 7.98 1.17
C GLY A 35 19.51 9.48 1.39
N GLY A 36 18.54 9.91 2.20
CA GLY A 36 18.23 11.32 2.43
C GLY A 36 19.41 12.14 2.98
N ALA A 37 20.20 11.55 3.88
CA ALA A 37 21.40 12.20 4.42
C ALA A 37 22.50 12.36 3.35
N THR A 38 22.79 11.30 2.60
CA THR A 38 23.77 11.31 1.50
C THR A 38 23.40 12.34 0.44
N ALA A 39 22.12 12.38 0.03
CA ALA A 39 21.63 13.35 -0.93
C ALA A 39 21.82 14.80 -0.45
N LEU A 40 21.59 15.07 0.83
CA LEU A 40 21.78 16.41 1.40
C LEU A 40 23.25 16.84 1.41
N VAL A 41 24.16 15.92 1.76
CA VAL A 41 25.61 16.19 1.74
C VAL A 41 26.09 16.47 0.31
N LEU A 42 25.66 15.66 -0.66
CA LEU A 42 26.00 15.88 -2.07
C LEU A 42 25.41 17.19 -2.62
N MET A 43 24.15 17.48 -2.30
CA MET A 43 23.50 18.72 -2.69
C MET A 43 24.27 19.92 -2.15
N ARG A 44 24.64 19.90 -0.86
CA ARG A 44 25.42 20.97 -0.24
C ARG A 44 26.77 21.16 -0.95
N ALA A 45 27.52 20.08 -1.18
CA ALA A 45 28.81 20.15 -1.85
C ALA A 45 28.70 20.72 -3.28
N LEU A 46 27.69 20.29 -4.04
CA LEU A 46 27.44 20.78 -5.40
C LEU A 46 27.04 22.26 -5.42
N VAL A 47 26.23 22.71 -4.47
CA VAL A 47 25.83 24.12 -4.34
C VAL A 47 27.03 24.98 -3.94
N ASP A 48 27.78 24.58 -2.92
CA ASP A 48 28.93 25.35 -2.42
C ASP A 48 29.98 25.52 -3.53
N GLU A 49 30.27 24.45 -4.28
CA GLU A 49 31.20 24.53 -5.41
C GLU A 49 30.61 25.27 -6.61
N GLY A 50 29.33 25.08 -6.90
CA GLY A 50 28.64 25.81 -7.97
C GLY A 50 28.68 27.32 -7.76
N VAL A 51 28.40 27.78 -6.53
CA VAL A 51 28.49 29.19 -6.15
C VAL A 51 29.91 29.71 -6.31
N ARG A 52 30.93 28.96 -5.86
CA ARG A 52 32.33 29.34 -6.01
C ARG A 52 32.72 29.58 -7.48
N GLN A 53 32.33 28.66 -8.36
CA GLN A 53 32.62 28.76 -9.80
C GLN A 53 31.87 29.93 -10.45
N ILE A 54 30.60 30.15 -10.09
CA ILE A 54 29.83 31.29 -10.61
C ILE A 54 30.46 32.61 -10.16
N SER A 55 30.87 32.72 -8.89
CA SER A 55 31.57 33.90 -8.36
C SER A 55 32.92 34.14 -9.05
N ALA A 56 33.57 33.11 -9.59
CA ALA A 56 34.78 33.22 -10.42
C ALA A 56 34.51 33.63 -11.88
N GLY A 57 33.25 33.90 -12.25
CA GLY A 57 32.85 34.41 -13.58
C GLY A 57 32.46 33.33 -14.59
N PHE A 58 32.34 32.07 -14.18
CA PHE A 58 31.89 31.00 -15.07
C PHE A 58 30.38 31.11 -15.37
N ASN A 59 29.99 30.72 -16.59
CA ASN A 59 28.58 30.72 -16.99
C ASN A 59 27.79 29.61 -16.29
N ALA A 60 26.79 29.99 -15.49
CA ALA A 60 25.98 29.07 -14.68
C ALA A 60 25.24 28.00 -15.52
N MET A 61 24.76 28.35 -16.71
CA MET A 61 24.05 27.40 -17.58
C MET A 61 24.99 26.32 -18.11
N ARG A 62 26.19 26.71 -18.55
CA ARG A 62 27.23 25.76 -19.00
C ARG A 62 27.72 24.87 -17.87
N LEU A 63 27.86 25.42 -16.65
CA LEU A 63 28.23 24.64 -15.47
C LEU A 63 27.18 23.58 -15.14
N THR A 64 25.90 23.98 -15.14
CA THR A 64 24.78 23.07 -14.90
C THR A 64 24.75 21.92 -15.91
N GLU A 65 24.98 22.25 -17.19
CA GLU A 65 25.03 21.23 -18.25
C GLU A 65 26.22 20.27 -18.07
N GLY A 66 27.39 20.79 -17.71
CA GLY A 66 28.56 19.99 -17.36
C GLY A 66 28.28 19.05 -16.18
N MET A 67 27.63 19.56 -15.12
CA MET A 67 27.24 18.77 -13.95
C MET A 67 26.28 17.63 -14.31
N ARG A 68 25.28 17.88 -15.19
CA ARG A 68 24.35 16.84 -15.65
C ARG A 68 25.08 15.73 -16.41
N ARG A 69 26.00 16.09 -17.30
CA ARG A 69 26.83 15.12 -18.03
C ARG A 69 27.72 14.32 -17.09
N GLY A 70 28.36 14.97 -16.12
CA GLY A 70 29.14 14.30 -15.08
C GLY A 70 28.31 13.33 -14.24
N ALA A 71 27.11 13.75 -13.84
CA ALA A 71 26.17 12.90 -13.10
C ALA A 71 25.75 11.66 -13.91
N ALA A 72 25.50 11.81 -15.22
CA ALA A 72 25.16 10.68 -16.07
C ALA A 72 26.30 9.63 -16.13
N VAL A 73 27.54 10.08 -16.28
CA VAL A 73 28.73 9.20 -16.25
C VAL A 73 28.90 8.53 -14.88
N ALA A 74 28.70 9.28 -13.80
CA ALA A 74 28.78 8.73 -12.44
C ALA A 74 27.71 7.64 -12.21
N VAL A 75 26.47 7.86 -12.66
CA VAL A 75 25.39 6.87 -12.57
C VAL A 75 25.73 5.61 -13.38
N GLU A 76 26.28 5.76 -14.58
CA GLU A 76 26.71 4.60 -15.38
C GLU A 76 27.82 3.82 -14.70
N ALA A 77 28.82 4.50 -14.14
CA ALA A 77 29.89 3.88 -13.38
C ALA A 77 29.36 3.14 -12.13
N LEU A 78 28.37 3.70 -11.43
CA LEU A 78 27.73 3.05 -10.29
C LEU A 78 26.96 1.79 -10.70
N ARG A 79 26.23 1.82 -11.83
CA ARG A 79 25.56 0.62 -12.36
C ARG A 79 26.54 -0.49 -12.69
N ARG A 80 27.70 -0.17 -13.27
CA ARG A 80 28.76 -1.16 -13.56
C ARG A 80 29.40 -1.76 -12.31
N GLN A 81 29.38 -1.01 -11.20
CA GLN A 81 29.88 -1.47 -9.89
C GLN A 81 28.81 -2.19 -9.07
N SER A 82 27.54 -2.10 -9.47
CA SER A 82 26.44 -2.73 -8.73
C SER A 82 26.56 -4.25 -8.78
N VAL A 83 26.31 -4.89 -7.64
CA VAL A 83 26.30 -6.33 -7.50
C VAL A 83 24.87 -6.74 -7.14
N GLN A 84 24.33 -7.71 -7.87
CA GLN A 84 23.02 -8.27 -7.55
C GLN A 84 23.11 -8.96 -6.18
N VAL A 85 22.21 -8.57 -5.29
CA VAL A 85 22.11 -9.18 -3.96
C VAL A 85 21.17 -10.37 -4.06
N ASP A 86 21.65 -11.53 -3.70
CA ASP A 86 20.85 -12.75 -3.62
C ASP A 86 21.27 -13.58 -2.40
N GLY A 87 20.35 -14.40 -1.92
CA GLY A 87 20.48 -15.21 -0.73
C GLY A 87 20.16 -14.44 0.56
N GLU A 88 19.50 -15.14 1.47
CA GLU A 88 19.07 -14.64 2.78
C GLU A 88 20.18 -13.89 3.54
N ARG A 89 21.39 -14.46 3.60
CA ARG A 89 22.51 -13.86 4.33
C ARG A 89 22.91 -12.50 3.79
N ASN A 90 22.96 -12.33 2.46
CA ASN A 90 23.35 -11.06 1.86
C ASN A 90 22.23 -10.02 2.02
N LEU A 91 20.97 -10.45 1.92
CA LEU A 91 19.80 -9.59 2.21
C LEU A 91 19.81 -9.11 3.66
N ALA A 92 20.12 -9.98 4.63
CA ALA A 92 20.28 -9.60 6.03
C ALA A 92 21.43 -8.60 6.24
N VAL A 93 22.57 -8.78 5.55
CA VAL A 93 23.68 -7.82 5.60
C VAL A 93 23.26 -6.44 5.08
N VAL A 94 22.51 -6.40 3.96
CA VAL A 94 21.96 -5.14 3.45
C VAL A 94 21.01 -4.51 4.46
N ALA A 95 20.06 -5.28 5.00
CA ALA A 95 19.12 -4.79 6.01
C ALA A 95 19.85 -4.21 7.23
N ARG A 96 20.91 -4.87 7.70
CA ARG A 96 21.76 -4.42 8.82
C ARG A 96 22.36 -3.04 8.60
N THR A 97 22.74 -2.70 7.36
CA THR A 97 23.28 -1.36 7.05
C THR A 97 22.27 -0.24 7.29
N VAL A 98 20.97 -0.56 7.19
CA VAL A 98 19.86 0.39 7.37
C VAL A 98 19.41 0.44 8.83
N VAL A 99 19.19 -0.72 9.45
CA VAL A 99 18.58 -0.81 10.79
C VAL A 99 19.59 -0.77 11.94
N GLN A 100 20.86 -1.13 11.67
CA GLN A 100 21.94 -1.21 12.67
C GLN A 100 21.63 -2.12 13.88
N ASP A 101 20.80 -3.14 13.65
CA ASP A 101 20.34 -4.13 14.62
C ASP A 101 20.42 -5.51 13.97
N ASP A 102 21.14 -6.44 14.60
CA ASP A 102 21.46 -7.74 14.02
C ASP A 102 20.23 -8.67 13.98
N ASP A 103 19.39 -8.62 15.01
CA ASP A 103 18.20 -9.48 15.12
C ASP A 103 17.12 -9.02 14.13
N LEU A 104 16.87 -7.71 14.06
CA LEU A 104 15.93 -7.14 13.10
C LEU A 104 16.42 -7.33 11.66
N ALA A 105 17.72 -7.18 11.41
CA ALA A 105 18.29 -7.40 10.08
C ALA A 105 18.16 -8.85 9.62
N ALA A 106 18.35 -9.82 10.52
CA ALA A 106 18.14 -11.23 10.23
C ALA A 106 16.68 -11.51 9.85
N VAL A 107 15.73 -10.98 10.62
CA VAL A 107 14.30 -11.11 10.32
C VAL A 107 13.95 -10.52 8.95
N LEU A 108 14.44 -9.31 8.64
CA LEU A 108 14.20 -8.66 7.36
C LEU A 108 14.81 -9.44 6.19
N GLY A 109 16.04 -9.95 6.35
CA GLY A 109 16.71 -10.77 5.33
C GLY A 109 15.95 -12.05 5.01
N GLU A 110 15.49 -12.76 6.03
CA GLU A 110 14.65 -13.95 5.88
C GLU A 110 13.32 -13.63 5.20
N MET A 111 12.63 -12.56 5.62
CA MET A 111 11.38 -12.13 5.01
C MET A 111 11.56 -11.77 3.53
N SER A 112 12.58 -11.00 3.19
CA SER A 112 12.88 -10.64 1.80
C SER A 112 13.24 -11.86 0.94
N TYR A 113 13.93 -12.85 1.50
CA TYR A 113 14.26 -14.07 0.79
C TYR A 113 13.03 -14.95 0.53
N LEU A 114 12.19 -15.16 1.55
CA LEU A 114 11.01 -16.02 1.45
C LEU A 114 9.88 -15.41 0.62
N LEU A 115 9.63 -14.10 0.76
CA LEU A 115 8.53 -13.43 0.08
C LEU A 115 8.90 -12.97 -1.34
N GLY A 116 10.19 -12.84 -1.64
CA GLY A 116 10.68 -12.29 -2.89
C GLY A 116 10.39 -10.80 -3.04
N ALA A 117 10.63 -10.27 -4.25
CA ALA A 117 10.53 -8.83 -4.54
C ALA A 117 9.11 -8.26 -4.40
N ASP A 118 8.09 -9.09 -4.63
CA ASP A 118 6.67 -8.69 -4.63
C ASP A 118 5.97 -8.96 -3.29
N GLY A 119 6.75 -9.31 -2.25
CA GLY A 119 6.25 -9.58 -0.91
C GLY A 119 5.55 -8.39 -0.27
N HIS A 120 4.29 -8.56 0.13
CA HIS A 120 3.60 -7.54 0.94
C HIS A 120 3.92 -7.71 2.42
N ILE A 121 4.53 -6.70 3.02
CA ILE A 121 4.91 -6.70 4.44
C ILE A 121 4.01 -5.73 5.20
N GLN A 122 3.37 -6.23 6.26
CA GLN A 122 2.61 -5.41 7.20
C GLN A 122 3.31 -5.38 8.55
N ILE A 123 3.60 -4.18 9.05
CA ILE A 123 4.25 -3.96 10.34
C ILE A 123 3.19 -3.53 11.35
N GLU A 124 3.04 -4.27 12.44
CA GLU A 124 2.15 -3.93 13.56
C GLU A 124 3.00 -3.67 14.80
N SER A 125 2.73 -2.57 15.51
CA SER A 125 3.38 -2.30 16.79
C SER A 125 2.73 -3.13 17.89
N TYR A 126 3.55 -3.89 18.61
CA TYR A 126 3.12 -4.69 19.75
C TYR A 126 3.82 -4.22 21.03
N VAL A 127 3.19 -4.44 22.18
CA VAL A 127 3.66 -3.91 23.48
C VAL A 127 4.84 -4.71 24.02
N ALA A 128 5.00 -5.96 23.60
CA ALA A 128 6.08 -6.81 24.09
C ALA A 128 7.44 -6.42 23.47
N PRO A 129 8.55 -6.62 24.21
CA PRO A 129 9.90 -6.24 23.76
C PRO A 129 10.54 -7.25 22.81
N TYR A 130 9.76 -8.14 22.19
CA TYR A 130 10.24 -9.13 21.24
C TYR A 130 9.65 -8.91 19.85
N LEU A 131 10.40 -9.33 18.83
CA LEU A 131 9.94 -9.35 17.46
C LEU A 131 9.17 -10.65 17.19
N GLU A 132 7.99 -10.52 16.61
CA GLU A 132 7.19 -11.64 16.14
C GLU A 132 6.88 -11.45 14.65
N ARG A 133 6.90 -12.54 13.91
CA ARG A 133 6.58 -12.54 12.48
C ARG A 133 5.64 -13.69 12.16
N GLN A 134 4.69 -13.42 11.28
CA GLN A 134 3.75 -14.41 10.79
C GLN A 134 3.67 -14.31 9.27
N TYR A 135 3.87 -15.45 8.60
CA TYR A 135 3.67 -15.56 7.16
C TYR A 135 2.23 -15.98 6.91
N LEU A 136 1.47 -15.10 6.25
CA LEU A 136 0.09 -15.35 5.87
C LEU A 136 0.04 -15.61 4.37
N GLY A 137 -0.46 -16.78 3.98
CA GLY A 137 -0.81 -17.05 2.60
C GLY A 137 -1.98 -16.15 2.18
N GLY A 138 -1.80 -15.38 1.12
CA GLY A 138 -2.80 -14.41 0.66
C GLY A 138 -2.34 -13.67 -0.58
N ALA A 139 -3.12 -12.66 -0.98
CA ALA A 139 -2.81 -11.82 -2.11
C ALA A 139 -3.16 -10.37 -1.79
N HIS A 140 -2.41 -9.45 -2.40
CA HIS A 140 -2.62 -8.02 -2.27
C HIS A 140 -3.20 -7.48 -3.57
N TYR A 141 -4.35 -6.79 -3.48
CA TYR A 141 -5.00 -6.17 -4.63
C TYR A 141 -5.17 -4.67 -4.39
N GLY A 142 -4.90 -3.88 -5.43
CA GLY A 142 -5.22 -2.46 -5.44
C GLY A 142 -6.74 -2.26 -5.46
N ALA A 143 -7.31 -1.83 -4.34
CA ALA A 143 -8.74 -1.59 -4.19
C ALA A 143 -9.03 -0.30 -3.42
N GLU A 144 -10.24 0.22 -3.61
CA GLU A 144 -10.74 1.44 -2.97
C GLU A 144 -11.94 1.12 -2.10
N ILE A 145 -11.90 1.56 -0.85
CA ILE A 145 -13.03 1.44 0.07
C ILE A 145 -14.10 2.45 -0.37
N VAL A 146 -15.29 1.94 -0.67
CA VAL A 146 -16.37 2.73 -1.28
C VAL A 146 -16.90 3.81 -0.35
N SER A 147 -16.85 3.58 0.97
CA SER A 147 -17.37 4.52 1.96
C SER A 147 -16.53 4.55 3.23
N MET A 148 -16.35 5.75 3.79
CA MET A 148 -15.64 5.94 5.05
C MET A 148 -16.31 5.21 6.23
N TYR A 149 -17.61 4.93 6.16
CA TYR A 149 -18.31 4.18 7.21
C TYR A 149 -17.83 2.72 7.35
N PHE A 150 -17.11 2.18 6.36
CA PHE A 150 -16.55 0.84 6.40
C PHE A 150 -15.15 0.76 7.02
N TYR A 151 -14.53 1.89 7.39
CA TYR A 151 -13.31 1.82 8.19
C TYR A 151 -13.63 1.26 9.59
N THR A 152 -12.78 0.37 10.08
CA THR A 152 -12.83 -0.10 11.48
C THR A 152 -11.89 0.72 12.35
N GLU A 153 -10.82 1.25 11.76
CA GLU A 153 -9.81 2.10 12.39
C GLU A 153 -9.78 3.45 11.67
N MET A 154 -10.58 4.41 12.16
CA MET A 154 -10.73 5.73 11.52
C MET A 154 -9.42 6.52 11.47
N GLU A 155 -8.62 6.46 12.54
CA GLU A 155 -7.36 7.19 12.63
C GLU A 155 -6.34 6.73 11.59
N ARG A 156 -6.29 5.42 11.35
CA ARG A 156 -5.39 4.79 10.37
C ARG A 156 -5.99 4.68 8.98
N ARG A 157 -7.28 5.05 8.81
CA ARG A 157 -8.07 4.83 7.59
C ARG A 157 -7.91 3.40 7.08
N ARG A 158 -8.15 2.44 7.96
CA ARG A 158 -8.02 1.01 7.70
C ARG A 158 -9.30 0.27 8.10
N SER A 159 -9.59 -0.81 7.39
CA SER A 159 -10.65 -1.76 7.74
C SER A 159 -10.03 -3.13 7.95
N VAL A 160 -10.39 -3.80 9.05
CA VAL A 160 -9.93 -5.16 9.36
C VAL A 160 -11.17 -6.00 9.63
N LEU A 161 -11.37 -7.03 8.81
CA LEU A 161 -12.39 -8.03 9.04
C LEU A 161 -11.73 -9.26 9.66
N VAL A 162 -12.52 -10.06 10.38
CA VAL A 162 -12.05 -11.34 10.93
C VAL A 162 -13.00 -12.41 10.43
N ALA A 163 -12.43 -13.44 9.81
CA ALA A 163 -13.13 -14.56 9.21
C ALA A 163 -14.31 -14.15 8.28
N PRO A 164 -14.15 -13.17 7.35
CA PRO A 164 -15.26 -12.66 6.56
C PRO A 164 -15.78 -13.68 5.55
N ALA A 165 -17.08 -13.58 5.25
CA ALA A 165 -17.65 -14.06 4.00
C ALA A 165 -17.16 -13.16 2.86
N VAL A 166 -16.82 -13.73 1.71
CA VAL A 166 -16.34 -12.98 0.54
C VAL A 166 -17.35 -13.09 -0.58
N ALA A 167 -17.94 -11.96 -0.98
CA ALA A 167 -18.82 -11.84 -2.13
C ALA A 167 -18.07 -11.18 -3.29
N LEU A 168 -17.96 -11.88 -4.41
CA LEU A 168 -17.33 -11.38 -5.63
C LEU A 168 -18.40 -11.10 -6.68
N LEU A 169 -18.47 -9.87 -7.17
CA LEU A 169 -19.43 -9.44 -8.18
C LEU A 169 -18.68 -8.96 -9.42
N ASP A 170 -19.16 -9.34 -10.60
CA ASP A 170 -18.64 -8.85 -11.88
C ASP A 170 -19.39 -7.61 -12.40
N LYS A 171 -20.58 -7.35 -11.85
CA LYS A 171 -21.47 -6.23 -12.14
C LYS A 171 -21.57 -5.25 -10.96
N PRO A 172 -21.92 -3.98 -11.22
CA PRO A 172 -22.19 -3.01 -10.17
C PRO A 172 -23.27 -3.47 -9.18
N LEU A 173 -23.06 -3.16 -7.91
CA LEU A 173 -24.03 -3.37 -6.83
C LEU A 173 -24.77 -2.06 -6.55
N ASN A 174 -25.97 -1.90 -7.11
CA ASN A 174 -26.72 -0.64 -7.08
C ASN A 174 -28.14 -0.78 -6.48
N GLU A 175 -28.69 -1.99 -6.41
CA GLU A 175 -30.06 -2.20 -5.93
C GLU A 175 -30.11 -2.67 -4.48
N ALA A 176 -31.09 -2.16 -3.73
CA ALA A 176 -31.30 -2.55 -2.33
C ALA A 176 -31.53 -4.06 -2.16
N ALA A 177 -32.25 -4.69 -3.08
CA ALA A 177 -32.53 -6.13 -3.05
C ALA A 177 -31.25 -6.98 -3.11
N GLN A 178 -30.27 -6.59 -3.94
CA GLN A 178 -28.98 -7.27 -4.04
C GLN A 178 -28.21 -7.17 -2.72
N ALA A 179 -28.16 -5.99 -2.11
CA ALA A 179 -27.48 -5.79 -0.82
C ALA A 179 -28.13 -6.60 0.31
N VAL A 180 -29.46 -6.64 0.36
CA VAL A 180 -30.20 -7.44 1.35
C VAL A 180 -29.92 -8.93 1.16
N ALA A 181 -29.94 -9.43 -0.07
CA ALA A 181 -29.68 -10.84 -0.37
C ALA A 181 -28.26 -11.26 0.09
N LEU A 182 -27.24 -10.46 -0.17
CA LEU A 182 -25.87 -10.72 0.29
C LEU A 182 -25.75 -10.74 1.82
N LEU A 183 -26.44 -9.83 2.51
CA LEU A 183 -26.47 -9.81 3.97
C LEU A 183 -27.15 -11.03 4.55
N GLU A 184 -28.29 -11.44 3.99
CA GLU A 184 -28.98 -12.66 4.43
C GLU A 184 -28.16 -13.92 4.18
N ALA A 185 -27.53 -14.03 3.01
CA ALA A 185 -26.63 -15.13 2.68
C ALA A 185 -25.47 -15.21 3.69
N THR A 186 -24.89 -14.07 4.07
CA THR A 186 -23.82 -13.99 5.08
C THR A 186 -24.26 -14.50 6.44
N ILE A 187 -25.45 -14.07 6.91
CA ILE A 187 -26.01 -14.49 8.19
C ILE A 187 -26.31 -15.98 8.18
N ARG A 188 -26.91 -16.49 7.10
CA ARG A 188 -27.20 -17.92 6.91
C ARG A 188 -25.92 -18.75 6.83
N ALA A 189 -24.83 -18.20 6.32
CA ALA A 189 -23.50 -18.81 6.37
C ALA A 189 -22.86 -18.80 7.78
N GLY A 190 -23.53 -18.22 8.77
CA GLY A 190 -23.03 -18.10 10.15
C GLY A 190 -21.89 -17.11 10.31
N ARG A 191 -21.71 -16.18 9.36
CA ARG A 191 -20.61 -15.22 9.34
C ARG A 191 -21.04 -13.87 9.91
N LYS A 192 -20.14 -13.22 10.63
CA LYS A 192 -20.36 -11.89 11.25
C LYS A 192 -19.68 -10.76 10.50
N ALA A 193 -18.97 -11.06 9.40
CA ALA A 193 -18.29 -10.10 8.56
C ALA A 193 -18.48 -10.45 7.09
N LEU A 194 -18.59 -9.44 6.23
CA LEU A 194 -18.80 -9.55 4.80
C LEU A 194 -17.86 -8.58 4.06
N LEU A 195 -17.01 -9.14 3.20
CA LEU A 195 -16.25 -8.42 2.19
C LEU A 195 -17.01 -8.49 0.87
N ILE A 196 -17.31 -7.34 0.28
CA ILE A 196 -17.94 -7.22 -1.04
C ILE A 196 -16.89 -6.62 -1.98
N VAL A 197 -16.57 -7.35 -3.05
CA VAL A 197 -15.70 -6.88 -4.13
C VAL A 197 -16.55 -6.73 -5.38
N ALA A 198 -16.69 -5.51 -5.89
CA ALA A 198 -17.49 -5.21 -7.08
C ALA A 198 -16.83 -4.12 -7.95
N PRO A 199 -17.20 -3.97 -9.24
CA PRO A 199 -16.74 -2.86 -10.08
C PRO A 199 -17.18 -1.49 -9.59
N ASP A 200 -18.35 -1.43 -8.96
CA ASP A 200 -18.92 -0.24 -8.35
C ASP A 200 -19.97 -0.66 -7.30
N VAL A 201 -20.08 0.13 -6.24
CA VAL A 201 -21.11 -0.05 -5.21
C VAL A 201 -21.73 1.31 -4.93
N SER A 202 -23.00 1.49 -5.28
CA SER A 202 -23.61 2.82 -5.30
C SER A 202 -25.12 2.78 -5.03
N GLY A 203 -25.74 3.96 -4.95
CA GLY A 203 -27.19 4.12 -4.91
C GLY A 203 -27.87 3.44 -3.70
N PRO A 204 -29.10 2.90 -3.90
CA PRO A 204 -29.86 2.22 -2.84
C PRO A 204 -29.11 1.08 -2.15
N ALA A 205 -28.29 0.31 -2.88
CA ALA A 205 -27.49 -0.76 -2.28
C ALA A 205 -26.51 -0.22 -1.23
N LEU A 206 -25.75 0.83 -1.58
CA LEU A 206 -24.79 1.44 -0.66
C LEU A 206 -25.47 1.96 0.61
N ASN A 207 -26.65 2.57 0.47
CA ASN A 207 -27.42 3.08 1.61
C ASN A 207 -27.81 1.96 2.59
N VAL A 208 -28.23 0.80 2.07
CA VAL A 208 -28.56 -0.38 2.90
C VAL A 208 -27.33 -0.88 3.65
N LEU A 209 -26.18 -1.00 2.97
CA LEU A 209 -24.95 -1.48 3.56
C LEU A 209 -24.43 -0.52 4.65
N VAL A 210 -24.43 0.79 4.38
CA VAL A 210 -24.03 1.81 5.35
C VAL A 210 -24.99 1.83 6.54
N ALA A 211 -26.31 1.78 6.30
CA ALA A 211 -27.30 1.75 7.37
C ALA A 211 -27.10 0.54 8.29
N ASN A 212 -26.81 -0.64 7.75
CA ASN A 212 -26.45 -1.81 8.55
C ASN A 212 -25.16 -1.58 9.37
N GLN A 213 -24.11 -1.04 8.75
CA GLN A 213 -22.83 -0.79 9.42
C GLN A 213 -22.97 0.22 10.57
N MET A 214 -23.85 1.22 10.44
CA MET A 214 -24.12 2.23 11.47
C MET A 214 -24.95 1.70 12.64
N GLN A 215 -25.55 0.51 12.54
CA GLN A 215 -26.27 -0.08 13.68
C GLN A 215 -25.29 -0.41 14.82
N PRO A 216 -25.77 -0.34 16.09
CA PRO A 216 -25.00 -0.81 17.24
C PRO A 216 -24.53 -2.25 17.03
N ALA A 217 -23.36 -2.59 17.55
CA ALA A 217 -22.70 -3.88 17.31
C ALA A 217 -23.61 -5.10 17.63
N GLU A 218 -24.50 -4.98 18.61
CA GLU A 218 -25.46 -6.02 19.00
C GLU A 218 -26.58 -6.25 17.97
N LYS A 219 -26.97 -5.21 17.22
CA LYS A 219 -28.04 -5.25 16.22
C LYS A 219 -27.51 -5.39 14.79
N ARG A 220 -26.23 -5.11 14.60
CA ARG A 220 -25.54 -5.21 13.32
C ARG A 220 -25.57 -6.66 12.83
N LYS A 221 -26.12 -6.87 11.64
CA LYS A 221 -26.20 -8.20 11.03
C LYS A 221 -24.82 -8.76 10.69
N ALA A 222 -23.99 -7.95 10.05
CA ALA A 222 -22.61 -8.24 9.72
C ALA A 222 -21.79 -6.95 9.66
N MET A 223 -20.50 -7.02 9.99
CA MET A 223 -19.54 -5.96 9.67
C MET A 223 -19.23 -5.99 8.18
N ILE A 224 -19.39 -4.86 7.50
CA ILE A 224 -19.27 -4.80 6.04
C ILE A 224 -18.01 -4.04 5.65
N LEU A 225 -17.32 -4.57 4.64
CA LEU A 225 -16.34 -3.85 3.85
C LEU A 225 -16.72 -4.00 2.37
N ALA A 226 -17.10 -2.89 1.73
CA ALA A 226 -17.32 -2.87 0.28
C ALA A 226 -16.17 -2.15 -0.41
N VAL A 227 -15.56 -2.83 -1.38
CA VAL A 227 -14.41 -2.32 -2.12
C VAL A 227 -14.63 -2.39 -3.63
N LYS A 228 -14.01 -1.43 -4.31
CA LYS A 228 -13.90 -1.36 -5.75
C LYS A 228 -12.47 -1.71 -6.17
N LEU A 229 -12.30 -2.70 -7.05
CA LEU A 229 -10.98 -2.98 -7.63
C LEU A 229 -10.54 -1.83 -8.54
N ARG A 230 -9.26 -1.45 -8.44
CA ARG A 230 -8.65 -0.44 -9.34
C ARG A 230 -8.42 -0.97 -10.75
N ALA A 231 -8.26 -2.28 -10.88
CA ALA A 231 -8.13 -2.95 -12.17
C ALA A 231 -9.39 -2.73 -13.04
N VAL A 232 -9.20 -2.67 -14.36
CA VAL A 232 -10.26 -2.44 -15.34
C VAL A 232 -10.20 -3.49 -16.46
N GLY A 233 -11.31 -3.68 -17.17
CA GLY A 233 -11.37 -4.61 -18.31
C GLY A 233 -10.98 -6.04 -17.94
N ASP A 234 -10.12 -6.65 -18.75
CA ASP A 234 -9.65 -8.04 -18.57
C ASP A 234 -8.83 -8.23 -17.29
N GLU A 235 -8.02 -7.24 -16.87
CA GLU A 235 -7.25 -7.32 -15.63
C GLU A 235 -8.16 -7.50 -14.41
N ARG A 236 -9.30 -6.79 -14.39
CA ARG A 236 -10.30 -6.96 -13.32
C ARG A 236 -10.93 -8.35 -13.35
N ARG A 237 -11.20 -8.87 -14.55
CA ARG A 237 -11.77 -10.22 -14.70
C ARG A 237 -10.80 -11.27 -14.16
N PHE A 238 -9.52 -11.19 -14.52
CA PHE A 238 -8.49 -12.10 -14.01
C PHE A 238 -8.34 -11.97 -12.51
N ALA A 239 -8.29 -10.75 -11.96
CA ALA A 239 -8.23 -10.53 -10.51
C ALA A 239 -9.44 -11.14 -9.76
N LEU A 240 -10.65 -11.06 -10.32
CA LEU A 240 -11.83 -11.70 -9.73
C LEU A 240 -11.75 -13.23 -9.78
N GLN A 241 -11.21 -13.80 -10.85
CA GLN A 241 -11.00 -15.25 -10.99
C GLN A 241 -9.96 -15.76 -9.99
N ASP A 242 -8.87 -15.02 -9.80
CA ASP A 242 -7.84 -15.36 -8.82
C ASP A 242 -8.40 -15.27 -7.39
N LEU A 243 -9.14 -14.20 -7.07
CA LEU A 243 -9.85 -14.08 -5.79
C LEU A 243 -10.84 -15.22 -5.55
N ALA A 244 -11.59 -15.63 -6.58
CA ALA A 244 -12.52 -16.75 -6.51
C ALA A 244 -11.78 -18.06 -6.21
N ALA A 245 -10.67 -18.33 -6.91
CA ALA A 245 -9.85 -19.51 -6.69
C ALA A 245 -9.24 -19.56 -5.29
N MET A 246 -8.78 -18.42 -4.77
CA MET A 246 -8.15 -18.32 -3.44
C MET A 246 -9.15 -18.44 -2.29
N THR A 247 -10.33 -17.83 -2.43
CA THR A 247 -11.33 -17.74 -1.35
C THR A 247 -12.40 -18.83 -1.42
N GLY A 248 -12.49 -19.53 -2.55
CA GLY A 248 -13.56 -20.47 -2.87
C GLY A 248 -14.91 -19.80 -3.14
N ALA A 249 -14.94 -18.48 -3.36
CA ALA A 249 -16.17 -17.77 -3.71
C ALA A 249 -16.60 -18.07 -5.15
N ALA A 250 -17.91 -18.12 -5.39
CA ALA A 250 -18.45 -18.02 -6.74
C ALA A 250 -18.49 -16.54 -7.18
N ILE A 251 -18.25 -16.29 -8.47
CA ILE A 251 -18.43 -14.96 -9.05
C ILE A 251 -19.91 -14.76 -9.36
N LEU A 252 -20.53 -13.73 -8.78
CA LEU A 252 -21.94 -13.43 -8.98
C LEU A 252 -22.13 -12.45 -10.15
N GLY A 253 -22.96 -12.83 -11.11
CA GLY A 253 -23.41 -12.01 -12.25
C GLY A 253 -23.28 -12.73 -13.59
N GLU A 254 -22.65 -12.12 -14.60
CA GLU A 254 -22.52 -12.68 -15.96
C GLU A 254 -21.49 -13.81 -16.07
N LEU A 255 -20.41 -13.71 -15.32
CA LEU A 255 -19.32 -14.69 -15.31
C LEU A 255 -19.63 -15.94 -14.48
N GLY A 256 -20.76 -15.96 -13.76
CA GLY A 256 -21.20 -17.10 -12.96
C GLY A 256 -22.66 -17.42 -13.15
N GLU A 257 -23.14 -18.39 -12.38
CA GLU A 257 -24.48 -18.97 -12.56
C GLU A 257 -25.60 -18.18 -11.87
N ARG A 258 -25.26 -17.35 -10.87
CA ARG A 258 -26.22 -16.64 -10.02
C ARG A 258 -25.96 -15.15 -10.01
N THR A 259 -27.03 -14.38 -9.88
CA THR A 259 -26.95 -12.94 -9.67
C THR A 259 -26.82 -12.60 -8.19
N ALA A 260 -26.42 -11.37 -7.87
CA ALA A 260 -26.34 -10.90 -6.49
C ALA A 260 -27.70 -10.92 -5.75
N ARG A 261 -28.83 -10.90 -6.47
CA ARG A 261 -30.17 -11.00 -5.85
C ARG A 261 -30.50 -12.40 -5.35
N ASP A 262 -29.90 -13.42 -5.97
CA ASP A 262 -30.17 -14.84 -5.68
C ASP A 262 -29.02 -15.51 -4.92
N ALA A 263 -28.12 -14.69 -4.36
CA ALA A 263 -26.93 -15.15 -3.68
C ALA A 263 -27.26 -16.12 -2.54
N ARG A 264 -26.54 -17.24 -2.49
CA ARG A 264 -26.68 -18.26 -1.46
C ARG A 264 -25.44 -18.28 -0.55
N PRO A 265 -25.55 -18.87 0.65
CA PRO A 265 -24.40 -19.05 1.55
C PRO A 265 -23.22 -19.79 0.91
N GLU A 266 -23.49 -20.69 -0.03
CA GLU A 266 -22.50 -21.50 -0.77
C GLU A 266 -21.71 -20.68 -1.79
N ASP A 267 -22.26 -19.58 -2.29
CA ASP A 267 -21.59 -18.71 -3.27
C ASP A 267 -20.53 -17.82 -2.60
N LEU A 268 -20.60 -17.68 -1.27
CA LEU A 268 -19.71 -16.83 -0.50
C LEU A 268 -18.42 -17.57 -0.14
N GLY A 269 -17.30 -16.99 -0.54
CA GLY A 269 -15.98 -17.47 -0.17
C GLY A 269 -15.64 -17.18 1.29
N ARG A 270 -14.44 -17.60 1.69
CA ARG A 270 -13.95 -17.46 3.06
C ARG A 270 -12.53 -16.91 3.03
N ALA A 271 -12.25 -15.98 3.94
CA ALA A 271 -10.90 -15.54 4.26
C ALA A 271 -10.67 -15.62 5.78
N GLN A 272 -9.41 -15.63 6.22
CA GLN A 272 -9.08 -15.66 7.64
C GLN A 272 -9.16 -14.27 8.30
N ARG A 273 -8.65 -13.25 7.62
CA ARG A 273 -8.57 -11.85 8.07
C ARG A 273 -8.63 -10.93 6.86
#